data_AF-A0A1S8M2H9-F1
#
_entry.id   AF-A0A1S8M2H9-F1
#
_cell.length_a   1.000
_cell.length_b   1.000
_cell.length_c   1.000
_cell.angle_alpha   90.00
_cell.angle_beta   90.00
_cell.angle_gamma   90.00
#
_symmetry.space_group_name_H-M   'P 1'
#
loop_
_entity.id
_entity.type
_entity.pdbx_description
1 polymer ?
#
loop_
_entity_poly.entity_id
_entity_poly.type
_entity_poly.pdbx_seq_one_letter_code
_entity_poly.pdbx_strand_id
1 'polypeptide(L)'
;MEYKVLKKSGSDASYDLIIEAVNPKPIDGYIINSVTNNNTELLDNLVNEIIDTENFDSINWGLRFNFFQHIPDKWIIEARLEALFKRMEQI
;
A
#
# COMPACT_ATOMS: atom_id res chain seq x y z
N MET A 1 8.38 -10.25 -11.55
CA MET A 1 7.01 -10.17 -12.11
C MET A 1 6.70 -8.70 -12.31
N GLU A 2 6.14 -8.29 -13.45
CA GLU A 2 5.81 -6.88 -13.68
C GLU A 2 4.40 -6.59 -13.14
N TYR A 3 4.29 -5.63 -12.23
CA TYR A 3 3.04 -5.26 -11.59
C TYR A 3 2.50 -3.97 -12.20
N LYS A 4 1.34 -4.05 -12.87
CA LYS A 4 0.65 -2.88 -13.43
C LYS A 4 -0.06 -2.11 -12.33
N VAL A 5 0.16 -0.80 -12.26
CA VAL A 5 -0.56 0.09 -11.35
C VAL A 5 -1.96 0.39 -11.91
N LEU A 6 -2.98 0.11 -11.10
CA LEU A 6 -4.39 0.40 -11.40
C LEU A 6 -4.77 1.81 -10.92
N LYS A 7 -4.44 2.13 -9.65
CA LYS A 7 -4.65 3.43 -9.00
C LYS A 7 -3.58 3.69 -7.94
N LYS A 8 -3.46 4.96 -7.54
CA LYS A 8 -2.60 5.43 -6.44
C LYS A 8 -3.44 6.17 -5.40
N SER A 9 -3.04 6.10 -4.13
CA SER A 9 -3.65 6.85 -3.01
C SER A 9 -3.40 8.36 -3.07
N GLY A 10 -2.34 8.78 -3.77
CA GLY A 10 -1.91 10.17 -3.90
C GLY A 10 -1.15 10.43 -5.19
N SER A 11 -0.73 11.69 -5.38
CA SER A 11 0.23 12.06 -6.42
C SER A 11 1.66 11.83 -5.95
N ASP A 12 2.60 11.79 -6.90
CA ASP A 12 4.05 11.63 -6.66
C ASP A 12 4.67 12.80 -5.86
N ALA A 13 3.88 13.82 -5.49
CA ALA A 13 4.26 14.90 -4.57
C ALA A 13 4.03 14.55 -3.09
N SER A 14 3.53 13.34 -2.77
CA SER A 14 3.43 12.86 -1.39
C SER A 14 4.82 12.41 -0.94
N TYR A 15 5.46 13.19 -0.06
CA TYR A 15 6.87 12.99 0.30
C TYR A 15 7.13 11.78 1.20
N ASP A 16 6.10 11.18 1.80
CA ASP A 16 6.26 10.16 2.84
C ASP A 16 5.88 8.75 2.34
N LEU A 17 4.66 8.60 1.77
CA LEU A 17 4.09 7.33 1.35
C LEU A 17 3.15 7.48 0.15
N ILE A 18 3.28 6.58 -0.82
CA ILE A 18 2.29 6.32 -1.86
C ILE A 18 1.88 4.85 -1.81
N ILE A 19 0.58 4.61 -1.79
CA ILE A 19 0.01 3.26 -1.83
C ILE A 19 -0.62 3.06 -3.20
N GLU A 20 -0.28 1.97 -3.87
CA GLU A 20 -0.75 1.64 -5.20
C GLU A 20 -1.61 0.38 -5.17
N ALA A 21 -2.71 0.37 -5.92
CA ALA A 21 -3.43 -0.85 -6.28
C ALA A 21 -2.76 -1.45 -7.51
N VAL A 22 -2.40 -2.74 -7.45
CA VAL A 22 -1.58 -3.40 -8.47
C VAL A 22 -2.17 -4.72 -8.94
N ASN A 23 -1.91 -5.06 -10.21
CA ASN A 23 -2.31 -6.33 -10.81
C ASN A 23 -1.11 -6.95 -11.56
N PRO A 24 -0.84 -8.27 -11.42
CA PRO A 24 -1.54 -9.27 -10.60
C PRO A 24 -1.44 -9.01 -9.09
N LYS A 25 -2.39 -9.55 -8.31
CA LYS A 25 -2.30 -9.56 -6.84
C LYS A 25 -1.01 -10.29 -6.42
N PRO A 26 -0.14 -9.69 -5.58
CA PRO A 26 1.02 -10.37 -5.01
C PRO A 26 0.60 -11.59 -4.18
N ILE A 27 1.50 -12.57 -4.01
CA ILE A 27 1.21 -13.81 -3.28
C ILE A 27 0.80 -13.50 -1.83
N ASP A 28 1.52 -12.61 -1.18
CA ASP A 28 1.25 -12.16 0.20
C ASP A 28 0.17 -11.04 0.26
N GLY A 29 -0.50 -10.77 -0.86
CA GLY A 29 -1.49 -9.69 -1.00
C GLY A 29 -0.88 -8.29 -1.19
N TYR A 30 0.31 -8.02 -0.64
CA TYR A 30 0.98 -6.73 -0.77
C TYR A 30 2.49 -6.84 -1.03
N ILE A 31 3.10 -5.70 -1.36
CA ILE A 31 4.55 -5.52 -1.51
C ILE A 31 4.94 -4.22 -0.79
N ILE A 32 6.07 -4.24 -0.11
CA ILE A 32 6.67 -3.04 0.49
C ILE A 32 7.94 -2.66 -0.27
N ASN A 33 7.97 -1.43 -0.75
CA ASN A 33 9.14 -0.76 -1.28
C ASN A 33 9.52 0.38 -0.32
N SER A 34 10.74 0.37 0.20
CA SER A 34 11.29 1.45 1.01
C SER A 34 12.60 1.94 0.40
N VAL A 35 12.78 3.26 0.32
CA VAL A 35 14.07 3.88 -0.05
C VAL A 35 15.10 3.69 1.08
N THR A 36 14.66 3.50 2.31
CA THR A 36 15.52 3.25 3.48
C THR A 36 15.47 1.77 3.88
N ASN A 37 16.60 1.07 3.73
CA ASN A 37 16.69 -0.39 3.92
C ASN A 37 16.62 -0.86 5.39
N ASN A 38 16.56 0.05 6.37
CA ASN A 38 16.82 -0.29 7.77
C ASN A 38 15.60 -0.77 8.56
N ASN A 39 14.38 -0.69 8.02
CA ASN A 39 13.16 -0.88 8.81
C ASN A 39 12.08 -1.77 8.15
N THR A 40 12.45 -2.68 7.25
CA THR A 40 11.47 -3.50 6.51
C THR A 40 10.55 -4.30 7.44
N GLU A 41 11.08 -4.92 8.51
CA GLU A 41 10.28 -5.69 9.48
C GLU A 41 9.27 -4.81 10.24
N LEU A 42 9.65 -3.58 10.61
CA LEU A 42 8.74 -2.65 11.29
C LEU A 42 7.64 -2.17 10.34
N LEU A 43 7.95 -1.97 9.06
CA LEU A 43 6.98 -1.65 8.03
C LEU A 43 6.02 -2.81 7.76
N ASP A 44 6.54 -4.05 7.69
CA ASP A 44 5.72 -5.25 7.52
C ASP A 44 4.74 -5.40 8.69
N ASN A 45 5.21 -5.24 9.94
CA ASN A 45 4.35 -5.29 11.13
C ASN A 45 3.28 -4.20 11.09
N LEU A 46 3.65 -2.96 10.78
CA LEU A 46 2.71 -1.84 10.68
C LEU A 46 1.65 -2.07 9.59
N VAL A 47 2.05 -2.60 8.43
CA VAL A 47 1.13 -2.92 7.34
C VAL A 47 0.20 -4.07 7.74
N ASN A 48 0.71 -5.13 8.36
CA ASN A 48 -0.09 -6.26 8.83
C ASN A 48 -1.10 -5.86 9.93
N GLU A 49 -0.78 -4.85 10.76
CA GLU A 49 -1.73 -4.32 11.75
C GLU A 49 -2.88 -3.51 11.12
N ILE A 50 -2.70 -2.99 9.91
CA ILE A 50 -3.65 -2.10 9.24
C ILE A 50 -4.47 -2.86 8.20
N ILE A 51 -3.82 -3.77 7.47
CA ILE A 51 -4.51 -4.62 6.51
C ILE A 51 -5.32 -5.65 7.29
N ASP A 52 -6.62 -5.43 7.34
CA ASP A 52 -7.56 -6.49 7.65
C ASP A 52 -7.57 -7.50 6.51
N THR A 53 -6.91 -8.65 6.74
CA THR A 53 -6.74 -9.72 5.76
C THR A 53 -8.05 -10.26 5.22
N GLU A 54 -9.14 -10.24 6.02
CA GLU A 54 -10.44 -10.78 5.58
C GLU A 54 -11.05 -9.95 4.45
N ASN A 55 -10.93 -8.62 4.52
CA ASN A 55 -11.38 -7.72 3.45
C ASN A 55 -10.50 -7.86 2.20
N PHE A 56 -9.22 -8.18 2.40
CA PHE A 56 -8.21 -8.22 1.35
C PHE A 56 -8.26 -9.50 0.50
N ASP A 57 -8.78 -10.60 1.03
CA ASP A 57 -8.94 -11.85 0.26
C ASP A 57 -10.04 -11.77 -0.80
N SER A 58 -11.00 -10.86 -0.63
CA SER A 58 -12.11 -10.65 -1.57
C SER A 58 -11.72 -9.89 -2.85
N ILE A 59 -10.56 -9.20 -2.85
CA ILE A 59 -10.11 -8.39 -3.99
C ILE A 59 -9.17 -9.17 -4.93
N ASN A 60 -9.30 -8.91 -6.24
CA ASN A 60 -8.50 -9.53 -7.29
C ASN A 60 -7.20 -8.77 -7.64
N TRP A 61 -6.95 -7.67 -6.95
CA TRP A 61 -5.75 -6.83 -7.04
C TRP A 61 -5.05 -6.80 -5.68
N GLY A 62 -3.80 -6.34 -5.62
CA GLY A 62 -3.05 -6.22 -4.38
C GLY A 62 -2.50 -4.83 -4.13
N LEU A 63 -1.81 -4.65 -3.00
CA LEU A 63 -1.25 -3.36 -2.61
C LEU A 63 0.25 -3.28 -2.86
N ARG A 64 0.73 -2.08 -3.15
CA ARG A 64 2.15 -1.75 -3.09
C ARG A 64 2.34 -0.50 -2.25
N PHE A 65 3.03 -0.63 -1.13
CA PHE A 65 3.39 0.48 -0.28
C PHE A 65 4.76 0.99 -0.72
N ASN A 66 4.85 2.24 -1.14
CA ASN A 66 6.09 2.90 -1.51
C ASN A 66 6.41 3.97 -0.46
N PHE A 67 7.35 3.68 0.43
CA PHE A 67 7.85 4.57 1.47
C PHE A 67 9.10 5.32 0.98
N PHE A 68 9.08 6.64 1.01
CA PHE A 68 10.12 7.47 0.41
C PHE A 68 11.08 8.11 1.41
N GLN A 69 10.65 8.32 2.65
CA GLN A 69 11.46 9.00 3.67
C GLN A 69 11.35 8.30 5.02
N HIS A 70 10.52 8.85 5.91
CA HIS A 70 10.27 8.34 7.25
C HIS A 70 9.07 7.40 7.23
N ILE A 71 8.93 6.63 8.31
CA ILE A 71 7.78 5.77 8.54
C ILE A 71 6.62 6.67 8.96
N PRO A 72 5.56 6.82 8.16
CA PRO A 72 4.41 7.64 8.52
C PRO A 72 3.68 7.05 9.72
N ASP A 73 2.97 7.90 10.44
CA ASP A 73 2.06 7.43 11.49
C ASP A 73 0.96 6.52 10.91
N LYS A 74 0.47 5.58 11.74
CA LYS A 74 -0.59 4.63 11.38
C LYS A 74 -1.81 5.30 10.72
N TRP A 75 -2.29 6.40 11.29
CA TRP A 75 -3.46 7.12 10.79
C TRP A 75 -3.27 7.68 9.37
N ILE A 76 -2.02 8.02 8.99
CA ILE A 76 -1.69 8.48 7.62
C ILE A 76 -1.86 7.32 6.66
N ILE A 77 -1.37 6.13 7.02
CA ILE A 77 -1.47 4.93 6.18
C ILE A 77 -2.94 4.54 5.99
N GLU A 78 -3.72 4.53 7.07
CA GLU A 78 -5.17 4.25 7.04
C GLU A 78 -5.91 5.23 6.11
N ALA A 79 -5.67 6.55 6.25
CA ALA A 79 -6.29 7.55 5.39
C ALA A 79 -5.90 7.39 3.91
N ARG A 80 -4.67 6.95 3.63
CA ARG A 80 -4.20 6.68 2.26
C ARG A 80 -4.85 5.42 1.69
N LEU A 81 -5.04 4.37 2.50
CA LEU A 81 -5.76 3.17 2.09
C LEU A 81 -7.22 3.50 1.79
N GLU A 82 -7.91 4.19 2.68
CA GLU A 82 -9.31 4.61 2.47
C GLU A 82 -9.45 5.41 1.17
N ALA A 83 -8.57 6.38 0.93
CA ALA A 83 -8.56 7.15 -0.31
C ALA A 83 -8.32 6.30 -1.56
N LEU A 84 -7.49 5.25 -1.47
CA LEU A 84 -7.24 4.33 -2.57
C LEU A 84 -8.45 3.44 -2.83
N PHE A 85 -9.02 2.81 -1.81
CA PHE A 85 -10.20 1.95 -1.94
C PHE A 85 -11.38 2.72 -2.53
N LYS A 86 -11.66 3.94 -2.04
CA LYS A 86 -12.69 4.82 -2.61
C LYS A 86 -12.46 5.16 -4.09
N ARG A 87 -11.21 5.23 -4.55
CA ARG A 87 -10.87 5.44 -5.97
C ARG A 87 -11.02 4.16 -6.79
N MET A 88 -10.85 3.00 -6.17
CA MET A 88 -11.03 1.69 -6.82
C MET A 88 -12.50 1.34 -7.02
N GLU A 89 -13.40 1.78 -6.14
CA GLU A 89 -14.86 1.65 -6.31
C GLU A 89 -15.43 2.39 -7.54
N GLN A 90 -14.67 3.34 -8.11
CA GLN A 90 -15.07 4.14 -9.27
C GLN A 90 -14.67 3.51 -10.61
N ILE A 91 -14.16 2.27 -10.61
CA ILE A 91 -13.69 1.52 -11.78
C ILE A 91 -14.64 0.36 -12.05
#